data_AF-A0A7X9G6M3-F1
#
_entry.id   AF-A0A7X9G6M3-F1
#
_cell.length_a   1.000
_cell.length_b   1.000
_cell.length_c   1.000
_cell.angle_alpha   90.00
_cell.angle_beta   90.00
_cell.angle_gamma   90.00
#
_symmetry.space_group_name_H-M   'P 1'
#
loop_
_entity.id
_entity.type
_entity.pdbx_description
1 polymer ?
#
loop_
_entity_poly.entity_id
_entity_poly.type
_entity_poly.pdbx_seq_one_letter_code
_entity_poly.pdbx_strand_id
1 'polypeptide(L)'
;MRKVLLIATLLLALPGLAAEREVIRDANGRRKATVVTNGTQTTYRDAKGRVSVTARQQGTVTRYYDSNGRTLGRASENGRNTTYRDAKGRITGTATVQGKQTIYRDSSGRRVGSSMQNGNMTIYRDSRGRITGTRK
;
A
#
# COMPACT_ATOMS: atom_id res chain seq x y z
N MET A 1 -1.13 -19.10 -15.59
CA MET A 1 -2.40 -18.34 -15.46
C MET A 1 -2.52 -17.93 -14.00
N ARG A 2 -2.67 -16.70 -13.50
CA ARG A 2 -2.99 -15.37 -14.03
C ARG A 2 -2.02 -14.36 -13.40
N LYS A 3 -1.64 -13.35 -14.18
CA LYS A 3 -0.98 -12.12 -13.74
C LYS A 3 -1.87 -11.47 -12.69
N VAL A 4 -1.51 -11.50 -11.41
CA VAL A 4 -2.14 -10.65 -10.41
C VAL A 4 -1.09 -9.68 -9.89
N LEU A 5 -0.83 -8.70 -10.74
CA LEU A 5 -0.30 -7.40 -10.34
C LEU A 5 -1.37 -6.78 -9.42
N LEU A 6 -1.32 -7.16 -8.15
CA LEU A 6 -2.23 -6.76 -7.08
C LEU A 6 -1.94 -5.29 -6.71
N ILE A 7 -2.19 -4.38 -7.65
CA ILE A 7 -2.12 -2.92 -7.44
C ILE A 7 -3.35 -2.43 -6.65
N ALA A 8 -4.35 -3.26 -6.39
CA ALA A 8 -5.64 -2.83 -5.85
C ALA A 8 -5.83 -2.97 -4.32
N THR A 9 -4.76 -3.03 -3.55
CA THR A 9 -4.81 -2.59 -2.14
C THR A 9 -3.55 -1.77 -1.89
N LEU A 10 -3.57 -0.56 -2.43
CA LEU A 10 -2.51 0.41 -2.28
C LEU A 10 -2.50 0.94 -0.84
N LEU A 11 -1.99 0.11 0.06
CA LEU A 11 -1.67 0.49 1.41
C LEU A 11 -0.22 0.96 1.44
N LEU A 12 -0.01 2.25 1.16
CA LEU A 12 1.25 2.90 1.52
C LEU A 12 1.36 2.88 3.05
N ALA A 13 2.22 2.03 3.58
CA ALA A 13 2.74 2.24 4.93
C ALA A 13 3.55 3.54 4.91
N LEU A 14 3.16 4.50 5.75
CA LEU A 14 4.05 5.55 6.23
C LEU A 14 4.70 4.99 7.51
N PRO A 15 6.01 5.15 7.72
CA PRO A 15 6.65 4.67 8.94
C PRO A 15 6.22 5.51 10.16
N GLY A 16 5.57 4.86 11.13
CA GLY A 16 5.36 5.37 12.49
C GLY A 16 6.38 4.73 13.46
N LEU A 17 6.97 5.53 14.34
CA LEU A 17 8.08 5.19 15.24
C LEU A 17 7.70 4.32 16.48
N ALA A 18 6.66 3.51 16.39
CA ALA A 18 6.30 2.53 17.41
C ALA A 18 5.75 1.27 16.75
N ALA A 19 5.62 0.16 17.48
CA ALA A 19 4.92 -1.04 17.01
C ALA A 19 3.42 -0.74 16.79
N GLU A 20 3.11 -0.01 15.73
CA GLU A 20 1.77 0.41 15.39
C GLU A 20 1.07 -0.74 14.66
N ARG A 21 -0.07 -1.15 15.21
CA ARG A 21 -0.91 -2.18 14.64
C ARG A 21 -2.12 -1.55 13.96
N GLU A 22 -2.11 -1.53 12.64
CA GLU A 22 -3.24 -1.06 11.85
C GLU A 22 -4.11 -2.24 11.38
N VAL A 23 -5.39 -1.97 11.12
CA VAL A 23 -6.37 -2.91 10.59
C VAL A 23 -6.92 -2.37 9.27
N ILE A 24 -6.78 -3.17 8.21
CA ILE A 24 -7.38 -2.88 6.91
C ILE A 24 -8.75 -3.54 6.84
N ARG A 25 -9.76 -2.78 6.41
CA ARG A 25 -11.14 -3.25 6.23
C ARG A 25 -11.60 -3.07 4.79
N ASP A 26 -12.52 -3.92 4.35
CA ASP A 26 -13.23 -3.74 3.09
C ASP A 26 -14.30 -2.64 3.20
N ALA A 27 -14.99 -2.35 2.09
CA ALA A 27 -16.06 -1.35 2.05
C ALA A 27 -17.24 -1.67 2.99
N ASN A 28 -17.41 -2.93 3.39
CA ASN A 28 -18.44 -3.39 4.32
C ASN A 28 -17.93 -3.44 5.77
N GLY A 29 -16.72 -2.94 6.04
CA GLY A 29 -16.11 -2.92 7.37
C GLY A 29 -15.49 -4.25 7.84
N ARG A 30 -15.51 -5.30 7.00
CA ARG A 30 -14.93 -6.60 7.35
C ARG A 30 -13.40 -6.53 7.27
N ARG A 31 -12.71 -7.12 8.24
CA ARG A 31 -11.25 -7.15 8.28
C ARG A 31 -10.69 -7.92 7.09
N LYS A 32 -9.85 -7.26 6.27
CA LYS A 32 -9.09 -7.88 5.19
C LYS A 32 -7.69 -8.27 5.62
N ALA A 33 -7.06 -7.45 6.45
CA ALA A 33 -5.67 -7.65 6.85
C ALA A 33 -5.33 -6.86 8.12
N THR A 34 -4.19 -7.20 8.70
CA THR A 34 -3.54 -6.47 9.77
C THR A 34 -2.14 -6.08 9.33
N VAL A 35 -1.71 -4.89 9.74
CA VAL A 35 -0.39 -4.34 9.44
C VAL A 35 0.32 -4.12 10.76
N VAL A 36 1.57 -4.54 10.84
CA VAL A 36 2.43 -4.29 12.00
C VAL A 36 3.75 -3.73 11.50
N THR A 37 4.11 -2.55 11.96
CA THR A 37 5.39 -1.91 11.64
C THR A 37 6.34 -2.02 12.83
N ASN A 38 7.53 -2.58 12.62
CA ASN A 38 8.60 -2.66 13.62
C ASN A 38 9.86 -2.05 13.00
N GLY A 39 10.20 -0.82 13.42
CA GLY A 39 11.29 -0.06 12.81
C GLY A 39 11.06 0.16 11.32
N THR A 40 12.00 -0.28 10.48
CA THR A 40 11.91 -0.15 9.02
C THR A 40 11.18 -1.30 8.33
N GLN A 41 10.68 -2.29 9.08
CA GLN A 41 9.97 -3.45 8.53
C GLN A 41 8.48 -3.38 8.84
N THR A 42 7.65 -3.47 7.81
CA THR A 42 6.19 -3.58 7.93
C THR A 42 5.72 -4.95 7.45
N THR A 43 4.91 -5.63 8.26
CA THR A 43 4.39 -6.97 7.97
C THR A 43 2.89 -6.92 7.79
N TYR A 44 2.41 -7.44 6.65
CA TYR A 44 1.00 -7.53 6.31
C TYR A 44 0.53 -8.96 6.50
N ARG A 45 -0.51 -9.15 7.30
CA ARG A 45 -1.14 -10.45 7.54
C ARG A 45 -2.54 -10.47 6.95
N ASP A 46 -2.91 -11.57 6.30
CA ASP A 46 -4.26 -11.77 5.80
C ASP A 46 -5.29 -11.86 6.96
N ALA A 47 -6.58 -11.96 6.62
CA ALA A 47 -7.65 -12.06 7.61
C ALA A 47 -7.52 -13.29 8.56
N LYS A 48 -6.78 -14.33 8.14
CA LYS A 48 -6.47 -15.54 8.92
C LYS A 48 -5.17 -15.41 9.73
N GLY A 49 -4.47 -14.28 9.66
CA GLY A 49 -3.24 -14.00 10.40
C GLY A 49 -1.94 -14.47 9.72
N ARG A 50 -2.03 -15.02 8.51
CA ARG A 50 -0.85 -15.51 7.76
C ARG A 50 -0.13 -14.33 7.10
N VAL A 51 1.20 -14.33 7.15
CA VAL A 51 2.00 -13.30 6.47
C VAL A 51 1.76 -13.39 4.97
N SER A 52 1.42 -12.25 4.37
CA SER A 52 1.13 -12.13 2.94
C SER A 52 2.20 -11.29 2.22
N VAL A 53 2.65 -10.22 2.86
CA VAL A 53 3.67 -9.31 2.34
C VAL A 53 4.53 -8.82 3.50
N THR A 54 5.83 -8.69 3.25
CA THR A 54 6.75 -7.95 4.11
C THR A 54 7.30 -6.78 3.31
N ALA A 55 7.23 -5.57 3.85
CA ALA A 55 7.86 -4.38 3.31
C ALA A 55 9.07 -4.01 4.16
N ARG A 56 10.19 -3.66 3.52
CA ARG A 56 11.40 -3.16 4.19
C ARG A 56 11.83 -1.85 3.58
N GLN A 57 11.88 -0.81 4.41
CA GLN A 57 12.30 0.53 4.00
C GLN A 57 13.81 0.70 4.18
N GLN A 58 14.45 1.31 3.18
CA GLN A 58 15.85 1.71 3.19
C GLN A 58 15.96 3.06 2.48
N GLY A 59 16.16 4.13 3.26
CA GLY A 59 16.08 5.50 2.74
C GLY A 59 14.71 5.79 2.14
N THR A 60 14.69 6.28 0.90
CA THR A 60 13.48 6.60 0.13
C THR A 60 12.92 5.41 -0.66
N VAL A 61 13.47 4.21 -0.45
CA VAL A 61 13.05 3.00 -1.19
C VAL A 61 12.49 1.97 -0.23
N THR A 62 11.28 1.50 -0.53
CA THR A 62 10.63 0.39 0.17
C THR A 62 10.55 -0.82 -0.74
N ARG A 63 11.13 -1.95 -0.34
CA ARG A 63 11.06 -3.22 -1.08
C ARG A 63 10.00 -4.12 -0.49
N TYR A 64 9.25 -4.78 -1.35
CA TYR A 64 8.17 -5.70 -0.96
C TYR A 64 8.55 -7.13 -1.28
N TYR A 65 8.23 -8.04 -0.36
CA TYR A 65 8.53 -9.46 -0.43
C TYR A 65 7.27 -10.29 -0.19
N ASP A 66 7.18 -11.44 -0.86
CA ASP A 66 6.15 -12.44 -0.58
C ASP A 66 6.43 -13.16 0.75
N SER A 67 5.52 -14.08 1.14
CA SER A 67 5.66 -14.87 2.37
C SER A 67 6.89 -15.78 2.39
N ASN A 68 7.50 -16.06 1.23
CA ASN A 68 8.70 -16.88 1.08
C ASN A 68 9.97 -16.02 0.94
N GLY A 69 9.87 -14.69 1.06
CA GLY A 69 10.99 -13.77 0.93
C GLY A 69 11.38 -13.41 -0.51
N ARG A 70 10.59 -13.80 -1.53
CA ARG A 70 10.85 -13.40 -2.92
C ARG A 70 10.40 -11.96 -3.15
N THR A 71 11.21 -11.18 -3.87
CA THR A 71 10.88 -9.79 -4.21
C THR A 71 9.63 -9.73 -5.09
N LEU A 72 8.64 -8.95 -4.64
CA LEU A 72 7.44 -8.59 -5.41
C LEU A 72 7.66 -7.32 -6.23
N GLY A 73 8.47 -6.40 -5.71
CA GLY A 73 8.73 -5.09 -6.32
C GLY A 73 9.25 -4.07 -5.32
N ARG A 74 9.16 -2.79 -5.69
CA ARG A 74 9.57 -1.67 -4.84
C ARG A 74 8.73 -0.42 -5.06
N ALA A 75 8.66 0.41 -4.03
CA ALA A 75 8.24 1.79 -4.09
C ALA A 75 9.47 2.68 -3.93
N SER A 76 9.58 3.73 -4.75
CA SER A 76 10.64 4.73 -4.66
C SER A 76 10.02 6.11 -4.52
N GLU A 77 10.37 6.80 -3.44
CA GLU A 77 9.85 8.12 -3.09
C GLU A 77 10.76 9.22 -3.63
N ASN A 78 10.13 10.25 -4.20
CA ASN A 78 10.76 11.49 -4.64
C ASN A 78 9.83 12.67 -4.34
N GLY A 79 10.09 13.34 -3.22
CA GLY A 79 9.22 14.40 -2.71
C GLY A 79 7.80 13.90 -2.48
N ARG A 80 6.82 14.52 -3.16
CA ARG A 80 5.40 14.15 -3.06
C ARG A 80 5.00 12.96 -3.93
N ASN A 81 5.91 12.42 -4.73
CA ASN A 81 5.64 11.35 -5.68
C ASN A 81 6.26 10.03 -5.23
N THR A 82 5.55 8.94 -5.47
CA THR A 82 6.04 7.58 -5.30
C THR A 82 5.88 6.82 -6.60
N THR A 83 6.92 6.13 -7.05
CA THR A 83 6.88 5.24 -8.22
C THR A 83 6.93 3.79 -7.79
N TYR A 84 5.98 2.98 -8.27
CA TYR A 84 5.93 1.55 -7.99
C TYR A 84 6.49 0.76 -9.16
N ARG A 85 7.37 -0.18 -8.87
CA ARG A 85 7.96 -1.10 -9.86
C ARG A 85 7.74 -2.54 -9.45
N ASP A 86 7.51 -3.40 -10.43
CA ASP A 86 7.49 -4.85 -10.21
C ASP A 86 8.91 -5.39 -9.97
N ALA A 87 9.01 -6.69 -9.66
CA ALA A 87 10.28 -7.38 -9.45
C ALA A 87 11.24 -7.32 -10.66
N LYS A 88 10.72 -7.05 -11.87
CA LYS A 88 11.50 -6.88 -13.11
C LYS A 88 11.88 -5.41 -13.37
N GLY A 89 11.51 -4.49 -12.47
CA GLY A 89 11.82 -3.06 -12.58
C GLY A 89 10.84 -2.24 -13.43
N ARG A 90 9.79 -2.86 -13.99
CA ARG A 90 8.80 -2.17 -14.83
C ARG A 90 7.89 -1.32 -13.95
N ILE A 91 7.57 -0.11 -14.39
CA ILE A 91 6.63 0.76 -13.69
C ILE A 91 5.24 0.13 -13.74
N THR A 92 4.60 0.07 -12.58
CA THR A 92 3.27 -0.52 -12.39
C THR A 92 2.25 0.54 -12.03
N GLY A 93 2.69 1.64 -11.43
CA GLY A 93 1.86 2.79 -11.12
C GLY A 93 2.62 3.86 -10.38
N THR A 94 1.91 4.92 -10.03
CA THR A 94 2.43 6.03 -9.23
C THR A 94 1.43 6.47 -8.18
N ALA A 95 1.93 7.11 -7.13
CA ALA A 95 1.16 7.83 -6.15
C ALA A 95 1.66 9.28 -6.05
N THR A 96 0.74 10.23 -5.90
CA THR A 96 1.08 11.65 -5.70
C THR A 96 0.30 12.20 -4.52
N VAL A 97 1.00 12.76 -3.54
CA VAL A 97 0.40 13.42 -2.38
C VAL A 97 0.00 14.85 -2.73
N GLN A 98 -1.26 15.20 -2.45
CA GLN A 98 -1.88 16.50 -2.64
C GLN A 98 -2.62 16.88 -1.35
N GLY A 99 -1.95 17.61 -0.45
CA GLY A 99 -2.48 17.90 0.88
C GLY A 99 -2.72 16.62 1.68
N LYS A 100 -3.95 16.41 2.17
CA LYS A 100 -4.35 15.19 2.91
C LYS A 100 -4.75 14.01 2.00
N GLN A 101 -4.73 14.20 0.69
CA GLN A 101 -5.16 13.20 -0.29
C GLN A 101 -3.96 12.63 -1.05
N THR A 102 -3.96 11.33 -1.34
CA THR A 102 -3.04 10.71 -2.28
C THR A 102 -3.79 10.22 -3.49
N ILE A 103 -3.31 10.56 -4.69
CA ILE A 103 -3.87 10.12 -5.97
C ILE A 103 -3.05 8.96 -6.51
N TYR A 104 -3.74 7.92 -6.98
CA TYR A 104 -3.11 6.71 -7.49
C TYR A 104 -3.37 6.54 -8.97
N ARG A 105 -2.31 6.22 -9.71
CA ARG A 105 -2.35 6.06 -11.17
C ARG A 105 -1.74 4.72 -11.60
N ASP A 106 -2.28 4.16 -12.68
CA ASP A 106 -1.67 3.00 -13.34
C ASP A 106 -0.40 3.39 -14.10
N SER A 107 0.28 2.40 -14.70
CA SER A 107 1.48 2.59 -15.51
C SER A 107 1.28 3.49 -16.73
N SER A 108 0.03 3.66 -17.18
CA SER A 108 -0.35 4.55 -18.29
C SER A 108 -0.75 5.95 -17.80
N GLY A 109 -0.66 6.22 -16.49
CA GLY A 109 -0.98 7.52 -15.89
C GLY A 109 -2.47 7.74 -15.61
N ARG A 110 -3.34 6.75 -15.86
CA ARG A 110 -4.78 6.89 -15.59
C ARG A 110 -5.07 6.76 -14.11
N ARG A 111 -5.92 7.62 -13.57
CA ARG A 111 -6.33 7.57 -12.16
C ARG A 111 -7.11 6.28 -11.88
N VAL A 112 -6.62 5.46 -10.96
CA VAL A 112 -7.26 4.20 -10.54
C VAL A 112 -7.90 4.28 -9.16
N GLY A 113 -7.54 5.29 -8.37
CA GLY A 113 -8.13 5.52 -7.06
C GLY A 113 -7.46 6.65 -6.30
N SER A 114 -7.85 6.78 -5.04
CA SER A 114 -7.25 7.71 -4.10
C SER A 114 -7.32 7.19 -2.67
N SER A 115 -6.53 7.81 -1.80
CA SER A 115 -6.70 7.71 -0.35
C SER A 115 -6.75 9.09 0.28
N MET A 116 -7.39 9.20 1.44
CA MET A 116 -7.48 10.44 2.20
C MET A 116 -7.33 10.15 3.69
N GLN A 117 -6.48 10.93 4.36
CA GLN A 117 -6.33 10.89 5.81
C GLN A 117 -7.48 11.65 6.47
N ASN A 118 -8.23 10.99 7.35
CA ASN A 118 -9.28 11.57 8.18
C ASN A 118 -9.04 11.17 9.65
N GLY A 119 -8.36 12.04 10.41
CA GLY A 119 -7.89 11.73 11.76
C GLY A 119 -6.89 10.56 11.74
N ASN A 120 -7.15 9.55 12.58
CA ASN A 120 -6.37 8.30 12.64
C ASN A 120 -6.79 7.24 11.61
N MET A 121 -7.68 7.58 10.67
CA MET A 121 -8.18 6.65 9.67
C MET A 121 -7.82 7.12 8.27
N THR A 122 -7.33 6.22 7.43
CA THR A 122 -7.19 6.42 5.98
C THR A 122 -8.39 5.80 5.26
N ILE A 123 -9.05 6.54 4.38
CA ILE A 123 -10.16 6.06 3.55
C ILE A 123 -9.66 5.87 2.12
N TYR A 124 -9.91 4.70 1.52
CA TYR A 124 -9.56 4.38 0.15
C TYR A 124 -10.78 4.44 -0.77
N ARG A 125 -10.61 5.00 -1.96
CA ARG A 125 -11.65 5.13 -2.98
C ARG A 125 -11.17 4.64 -4.34
N ASP A 126 -12.10 4.10 -5.14
CA ASP A 126 -11.86 3.77 -6.54
C ASP A 126 -11.85 5.02 -7.43
N SER A 127 -11.59 4.84 -8.73
CA SER A 127 -11.56 5.92 -9.73
C SER A 127 -12.88 6.67 -9.88
N ARG A 128 -14.02 6.07 -9.47
CA ARG A 128 -15.37 6.65 -9.44
C ARG A 128 -15.70 7.29 -8.09
N GLY A 129 -14.77 7.30 -7.14
CA GLY A 129 -14.94 7.89 -5.81
C GLY A 129 -15.67 7.00 -4.80
N ARG A 130 -16.01 5.75 -5.14
CA ARG A 130 -16.67 4.83 -4.19
C ARG A 130 -15.65 4.30 -3.19
N ILE A 131 -16.05 4.18 -1.92
CA ILE A 131 -15.17 3.65 -0.88
C ILE A 131 -14.89 2.17 -1.15
N THR A 132 -13.61 1.79 -1.12
CA THR A 132 -13.16 0.40 -1.30
C THR A 132 -12.61 -0.20 -0.03
N GLY A 133 -12.32 0.61 0.99
CA GLY A 133 -11.84 0.16 2.27
C GLY A 133 -11.32 1.28 3.15
N THR A 134 -10.91 0.91 4.36
CA THR A 134 -10.32 1.81 5.34
C THR A 134 -9.12 1.16 6.01
N ARG A 135 -8.29 2.00 6.62
CA ARG A 135 -7.17 1.61 7.49
C ARG A 135 -7.18 2.48 8.73
N LYS A 136 -7.07 1.87 9.89
CA LYS A 136 -7.02 2.52 11.20
C LYS A 136 -6.10 1.75 12.12
#